data_AF-A0A6M6E2F9-F1
#
_entry.id   AF-A0A6M6E2F9-F1
#
_cell.length_a   1.000
_cell.length_b   1.000
_cell.length_c   1.000
_cell.angle_alpha   90.00
_cell.angle_beta   90.00
_cell.angle_gamma   90.00
#
_symmetry.space_group_name_H-M   'P 1'
#
loop_
_entity.id
_entity.type
_entity.pdbx_description
1 polymer ?
#
loop_
_entity_poly.entity_id
_entity_poly.type
_entity_poly.pdbx_seq_one_letter_code
_entity_poly.pdbx_strand_id
1 'polypeptide(L)' 'MIGMGKKHVTKEVLLEEIERIREIMIYTALKEGLVSDNTVKVSQVLDRKLNELEEIY' A
#
# COMPACT_ATOMS: atom_id res chain seq x y z
N MET A 1 -10.67 21.00 21.78
CA MET A 1 -9.74 19.86 21.89
C MET A 1 -8.86 19.84 20.66
N ILE A 2 -7.57 19.61 20.85
CA ILE A 2 -6.49 19.78 19.87
C ILE A 2 -6.75 18.89 18.64
N GLY A 3 -6.88 19.52 17.47
CA GLY A 3 -6.92 18.82 16.19
C GLY A 3 -5.58 18.18 15.93
N MET A 4 -5.46 16.87 16.18
CA MET A 4 -4.33 16.08 15.74
C MET A 4 -4.24 16.21 14.22
N GLY A 5 -3.18 16.83 13.73
CA GLY A 5 -2.99 17.12 12.31
C GLY A 5 -3.07 15.84 11.50
N LYS A 6 -4.21 15.63 10.83
CA LYS A 6 -4.29 14.68 9.72
C LYS A 6 -3.26 15.16 8.71
N LYS A 7 -2.14 14.44 8.62
CA LYS A 7 -1.19 14.60 7.53
C LYS A 7 -2.03 14.35 6.28
N HIS A 8 -2.38 15.40 5.55
CA HIS A 8 -3.15 15.29 4.32
C HIS A 8 -2.25 14.56 3.32
N VAL A 9 -2.34 13.23 3.33
CA VAL A 9 -1.83 12.42 2.22
C VAL A 9 -2.73 12.78 1.05
N THR A 10 -2.19 13.48 0.07
CA THR A 10 -2.95 13.80 -1.14
C THR A 10 -3.17 12.50 -1.91
N LYS A 11 -4.23 12.46 -2.72
CA LYS A 11 -4.55 11.29 -3.55
C LYS A 11 -3.35 10.85 -4.39
N GLU A 12 -2.60 11.80 -4.91
CA GLU A 12 -1.41 11.57 -5.74
C GLU A 12 -0.30 10.85 -4.96
N VAL A 13 -0.04 11.29 -3.72
CA VAL A 13 0.96 10.64 -2.86
C VAL A 13 0.56 9.21 -2.54
N LEU A 14 -0.73 8.97 -2.26
CA LEU A 14 -1.23 7.62 -1.97
C LEU A 14 -1.14 6.72 -3.21
N LEU A 15 -1.47 7.22 -4.39
CA LEU A 15 -1.34 6.49 -5.65
C LEU A 15 0.13 6.11 -5.94
N GLU A 16 1.07 7.01 -5.70
CA GLU A 16 2.50 6.70 -5.82
C GLU A 16 2.95 5.63 -4.82
N GLU A 17 2.47 5.67 -3.57
CA GLU A 17 2.78 4.64 -2.58
C GLU A 17 2.22 3.27 -3.00
N ILE A 18 0.99 3.22 -3.49
CA ILE A 18 0.35 2.01 -4.02
C ILE A 18 1.19 1.40 -5.15
N GLU A 19 1.66 2.22 -6.09
CA GLU A 19 2.47 1.73 -7.22
C GLU A 19 3.83 1.19 -6.74
N ARG A 20 4.50 1.90 -5.83
CA ARG A 20 5.76 1.43 -5.23
C ARG A 20 5.58 0.09 -4.51
N ILE A 21 4.51 -0.07 -3.73
CA ILE A 21 4.24 -1.33 -3.01
C ILE A 21 3.90 -2.45 -3.99
N ARG A 22 3.18 -2.15 -5.08
CA ARG A 22 2.87 -3.12 -6.14
C ARG A 22 4.14 -3.65 -6.80
N GLU A 23 5.08 -2.77 -7.17
CA GLU A 23 6.37 -3.19 -7.73
C GLU A 23 7.14 -4.09 -6.77
N ILE A 24 7.22 -3.72 -5.48
CA ILE A 24 7.84 -4.54 -4.45
C ILE A 24 7.17 -5.91 -4.38
N MET A 25 5.83 -5.98 -4.38
CA MET A 25 5.09 -7.24 -4.34
C MET A 25 5.43 -8.14 -5.53
N ILE A 26 5.50 -7.57 -6.75
CA ILE A 26 5.84 -8.30 -7.97
C ILE A 26 7.26 -8.86 -7.85
N TYR A 27 8.24 -8.04 -7.45
CA TYR A 27 9.62 -8.51 -7.28
C TYR A 27 9.75 -9.59 -6.21
N THR A 28 9.06 -9.44 -5.07
CA THR A 28 9.04 -10.47 -4.03
C THR A 28 8.39 -11.75 -4.54
N ALA A 29 7.26 -11.67 -5.25
CA ALA A 29 6.60 -12.84 -5.84
C ALA A 29 7.47 -13.57 -6.87
N LEU A 30 8.21 -12.82 -7.71
CA LEU A 30 9.14 -13.40 -8.68
C LEU A 30 10.31 -14.12 -8.01
N LYS A 31 10.79 -13.60 -6.88
CA LYS A 31 11.96 -14.15 -6.18
C LYS A 31 11.60 -15.29 -5.22
N GLU A 32 10.48 -15.18 -4.53
CA GLU A 32 10.12 -16.03 -3.37
C GLU A 32 8.88 -16.88 -3.63
N GLY A 33 8.13 -16.59 -4.70
CA GLY A 33 6.87 -17.24 -5.04
C GLY A 33 5.66 -16.50 -4.46
N LEU A 34 4.53 -16.63 -5.16
CA LEU A 34 3.29 -15.90 -4.84
C LEU A 34 2.72 -16.24 -3.44
N VAL A 35 2.93 -17.47 -2.99
CA VAL A 35 2.44 -17.98 -1.70
C VAL A 35 3.45 -17.81 -0.56
N SER A 36 4.58 -17.14 -0.80
CA SER A 36 5.56 -16.86 0.26
C SER A 36 4.98 -15.94 1.32
N ASP A 37 5.39 -16.12 2.57
CA ASP A 37 4.96 -15.26 3.69
C ASP A 37 5.24 -13.77 3.41
N ASN A 38 6.35 -13.46 2.71
CA ASN A 38 6.70 -12.09 2.39
C ASN A 38 5.79 -11.52 1.30
N THR A 39 5.50 -12.27 0.24
CA THR A 39 4.56 -11.82 -0.79
C THR A 39 3.16 -11.60 -0.19
N VAL A 40 2.71 -12.48 0.70
CA VAL A 40 1.43 -12.33 1.42
C VAL A 40 1.43 -11.08 2.32
N LYS A 41 2.53 -10.81 3.05
CA LYS A 41 2.63 -9.60 3.86
C LYS A 41 2.59 -8.33 3.02
N VAL A 42 3.31 -8.30 1.90
CA VAL A 42 3.31 -7.13 1.01
C VAL A 42 1.94 -6.93 0.37
N SER A 43 1.23 -8.01 -0.02
CA SER A 43 -0.13 -7.89 -0.56
C SER A 43 -1.13 -7.31 0.45
N GLN A 44 -1.02 -7.67 1.73
CA GLN A 44 -1.83 -7.09 2.81
C GLN A 44 -1.51 -5.60 3.08
N VAL A 45 -0.26 -5.18 2.83
CA VAL A 45 0.11 -3.75 2.89
C VAL A 45 -0.50 -3.02 1.70
N LEU A 46 -0.42 -3.59 0.49
CA LEU A 46 -1.04 -3.03 -0.71
C LEU A 46 -2.55 -2.88 -0.56
N ASP A 47 -3.23 -3.91 -0.04
CA ASP A 47 -4.67 -3.92 0.20
C ASP A 47 -5.11 -2.78 1.14
N ARG A 48 -4.39 -2.58 2.24
CA ARG A 48 -4.66 -1.46 3.16
C ARG A 48 -4.53 -0.10 2.48
N LYS A 49 -3.56 0.08 1.59
CA LYS A 49 -3.41 1.33 0.83
C LYS A 49 -4.51 1.53 -0.21
N LEU A 50 -4.98 0.47 -0.84
CA LEU A 50 -6.14 0.52 -1.74
C LEU A 50 -7.42 0.89 -0.98
N ASN A 51 -7.62 0.36 0.23
CA ASN A 51 -8.76 0.73 1.08
C ASN A 51 -8.67 2.22 1.53
N GLU A 52 -7.48 2.71 1.90
CA GLU A 52 -7.26 4.14 2.16
C GLU A 52 -7.62 5.02 0.95
N LEU A 53 -7.38 4.53 -0.28
CA LEU A 53 -7.71 5.27 -1.50
C LEU A 53 -9.21 5.27 -1.78
N GLU A 54 -9.89 4.16 -1.51
CA GLU A 54 -11.35 4.05 -1.61
C GLU A 54 -12.04 4.99 -0.62
N GLU A 55 -11.53 5.15 0.61
CA GLU A 55 -12.08 6.13 1.57
C GLU A 55 -11.96 7.60 1.12
N ILE A 56 -11.05 7.89 0.20
CA ILE A 56 -10.86 9.23 -0.38
C ILE A 56 -11.80 9.48 -1.58
N TYR A 57 -12.31 8.42 -2.22
CA TYR A 57 -13.11 8.48 -3.46
C TYR A 57 -14.62 8.35 -3.21
#